data_AF-D7QZ78-F1
#
_entry.id   AF-D7QZ78-F1
#
_cell.length_a   1.000
_cell.length_b   1.000
_cell.length_c   1.000
_cell.angle_alpha   90.00
_cell.angle_beta   90.00
_cell.angle_gamma   90.00
#
_symmetry.space_group_name_H-M   'P 1'
#
loop_
_entity.id
_entity.type
_entity.pdbx_description
1 polymer ?
#
loop_
_entity_poly.entity_id
_entity_poly.type
_entity_poly.pdbx_seq_one_letter_code
_entity_poly.pdbx_strand_id
1 'polypeptide(L)'
;MVCRFALVTLIILAVANARITDFSHAKYIPVVDGDVLVFEHRNCLRHSSNLSDYIYMVDETKKLSASFPQSHMRKLLDVDTDHLVNLLSVLKIHHRIARSLDFLGTALKVVAGTPDASDFLKIKMTEAQLVDSNSRQININSETQIQINKLTDTVNRIIKARNNDLVDTPHLYEALLARNRMLATEIQNLILTITLAKANIVNPTILNHADLSSLIEQNTPIVSLLEASKIRVLQSDSIIHILIAYPRVKVKCKKILVYPVSHYQTILRLDEDTLAECEEDTFSVTECVETTHDTFCERSRRDTCARSLHAGNTAQCHTQSNHLRAVMPIDDGIVIINEATARVSTDGGPEVLVKGTHLITFEQSATINGTEFVNLRKAINKQPGVARSPLLNIVGHDQELSMPLLHRMNNDNLRFIQGFKDEVDAAGSPKLWFVAGVVLNVGLIGSLILFLALRKRRASAEIQQTIDKLNITEDGHNLRGGVVNN
;
A
#
# COMPACT_ATOMS: atom_id res chain seq x y z
N MET A 1 -22.53 -17.22 -73.56
CA MET A 1 -21.22 -16.54 -73.61
C MET A 1 -21.25 -15.42 -72.58
N VAL A 2 -20.30 -15.43 -71.65
CA VAL A 2 -20.03 -14.44 -70.57
C VAL A 2 -21.07 -14.37 -69.43
N CYS A 3 -20.87 -15.20 -68.41
CA CYS A 3 -21.47 -15.03 -67.09
C CYS A 3 -20.43 -14.32 -66.20
N ARG A 4 -20.71 -13.07 -65.79
CA ARG A 4 -19.90 -12.29 -64.85
C ARG A 4 -20.16 -12.79 -63.43
N PHE A 5 -19.24 -13.57 -62.88
CA PHE A 5 -19.13 -13.78 -61.43
C PHE A 5 -18.23 -12.69 -60.86
N ALA A 6 -18.83 -11.66 -60.25
CA ALA A 6 -18.10 -10.72 -59.39
C ALA A 6 -17.96 -11.37 -58.01
N LEU A 7 -16.78 -11.92 -57.73
CA LEU A 7 -16.35 -12.36 -56.41
C LEU A 7 -16.10 -11.10 -55.57
N VAL A 8 -17.05 -10.72 -54.72
CA VAL A 8 -16.86 -9.67 -53.72
C VAL A 8 -16.13 -10.28 -52.54
N THR A 9 -14.81 -10.11 -52.52
CA THR A 9 -13.95 -10.36 -51.35
C THR A 9 -14.27 -9.31 -50.29
N LEU A 10 -15.16 -9.65 -49.36
CA LEU A 10 -15.40 -8.88 -48.15
C LEU A 10 -14.23 -9.12 -47.18
N ILE A 11 -13.17 -8.34 -47.32
CA ILE A 11 -12.12 -8.25 -46.29
C ILE A 11 -12.74 -7.51 -45.12
N ILE A 12 -13.18 -8.25 -44.10
CA ILE A 12 -13.44 -7.70 -42.77
C ILE A 12 -12.08 -7.30 -42.22
N LEU A 13 -11.68 -6.04 -42.46
CA LEU A 13 -10.66 -5.39 -41.64
C LEU A 13 -11.21 -5.41 -40.21
N ALA A 14 -10.65 -6.28 -39.38
CA ALA A 14 -10.78 -6.16 -37.94
C ALA A 14 -10.32 -4.74 -37.59
N VAL A 15 -11.28 -3.86 -37.30
CA VAL A 15 -10.98 -2.52 -36.83
C VAL A 15 -10.32 -2.72 -35.47
N ALA A 16 -9.01 -2.52 -35.41
CA ALA A 16 -8.27 -2.55 -34.14
C ALA A 16 -8.95 -1.54 -33.19
N ASN A 17 -9.42 -2.01 -32.03
CA ASN A 17 -10.08 -1.15 -31.02
C ASN A 17 -9.07 -0.33 -30.22
N ALA A 18 -8.06 0.23 -30.90
CA ALA A 18 -7.20 1.21 -30.27
C ALA A 18 -7.98 2.52 -30.11
N ARG A 19 -7.98 3.08 -28.90
CA ARG A 19 -8.70 4.31 -28.58
C ARG A 19 -7.78 5.29 -27.89
N ILE A 20 -7.70 6.48 -28.49
CA ILE A 20 -7.03 7.64 -27.92
C ILE A 20 -8.13 8.53 -27.35
N THR A 21 -8.17 8.69 -26.03
CA THR A 21 -9.18 9.52 -25.35
C THR A 21 -8.53 10.76 -24.78
N ASP A 22 -9.03 11.94 -25.15
CA ASP A 22 -8.51 13.22 -24.67
C ASP A 22 -9.10 13.58 -23.30
N PHE A 23 -8.21 13.80 -22.33
CA PHE A 23 -8.51 14.24 -20.97
C PHE A 23 -7.79 15.56 -20.64
N SER A 24 -7.33 16.31 -21.64
CA SER A 24 -6.57 17.57 -21.47
C SER A 24 -7.32 18.63 -20.68
N HIS A 25 -8.65 18.59 -20.67
CA HIS A 25 -9.51 19.50 -19.90
C HIS A 25 -10.07 18.89 -18.61
N ALA A 26 -9.86 17.59 -18.38
CA ALA A 26 -10.34 16.90 -17.19
C ALA A 26 -9.36 17.06 -16.03
N LYS A 27 -9.85 17.03 -14.78
CA LYS A 27 -9.01 17.12 -13.57
C LYS A 27 -8.48 15.77 -13.08
N TYR A 28 -8.97 14.68 -13.64
CA TYR A 28 -8.57 13.30 -13.37
C TYR A 28 -8.98 12.41 -14.55
N ILE A 29 -8.45 11.19 -14.61
CA ILE A 29 -8.84 10.17 -15.58
C ILE A 29 -9.50 9.00 -14.83
N PRO A 30 -10.81 8.77 -15.00
CA PRO A 30 -11.44 7.54 -14.53
C PRO A 30 -11.19 6.39 -15.52
N VAL A 31 -10.89 5.21 -14.99
CA VAL A 31 -10.78 3.95 -15.72
C VAL A 31 -11.71 2.93 -15.08
N VAL A 32 -12.66 2.41 -15.85
CA VAL A 32 -13.58 1.36 -15.40
C VAL A 32 -12.84 0.02 -15.43
N ASP A 33 -12.79 -0.66 -14.30
CA ASP A 33 -12.04 -1.90 -14.06
C ASP A 33 -12.96 -3.06 -13.62
N GLY A 34 -13.95 -3.34 -14.45
CA GLY A 34 -14.88 -4.45 -14.22
C GLY A 34 -15.86 -4.24 -13.05
N ASP A 35 -16.38 -5.36 -12.55
CA ASP A 35 -17.36 -5.39 -11.47
C ASP A 35 -16.68 -5.57 -10.10
N VAL A 36 -17.26 -4.96 -9.07
CA VAL A 36 -16.84 -5.09 -7.67
C VAL A 36 -18.03 -5.39 -6.76
N LEU A 37 -17.82 -6.28 -5.80
CA LEU A 37 -18.73 -6.57 -4.70
C LEU A 37 -18.33 -5.72 -3.50
N VAL A 38 -19.20 -4.78 -3.14
CA VAL A 38 -18.95 -3.87 -2.01
C VAL A 38 -19.54 -4.46 -0.75
N PHE A 39 -18.74 -4.50 0.32
CA PHE A 39 -19.17 -4.87 1.66
C PHE A 39 -18.87 -3.75 2.65
N GLU A 40 -19.68 -3.66 3.70
CA GLU A 40 -19.45 -2.69 4.78
C GLU A 40 -18.91 -3.37 6.03
N HIS A 41 -19.34 -4.59 6.30
CA HIS A 41 -19.04 -5.33 7.53
C HIS A 41 -18.68 -6.78 7.16
N ARG A 42 -17.89 -7.40 8.03
CA ARG A 42 -17.59 -8.83 7.94
C ARG A 42 -18.44 -9.58 8.97
N ASN A 43 -19.06 -10.67 8.55
CA ASN A 43 -19.63 -11.64 9.47
C ASN A 43 -18.54 -12.59 9.96
N CYS A 44 -18.76 -13.24 11.10
CA CYS A 44 -17.77 -14.13 11.70
C CYS A 44 -18.33 -15.53 11.90
N LEU A 45 -17.55 -16.53 11.50
CA LEU A 45 -17.70 -17.93 11.91
C LEU A 45 -16.68 -18.23 12.99
N ARG A 46 -17.11 -18.91 14.06
CA ARG A 46 -16.25 -19.34 15.16
C ARG A 46 -16.33 -20.85 15.31
N HIS A 47 -15.19 -21.50 15.26
CA HIS A 47 -15.02 -22.91 15.58
C HIS A 47 -14.13 -23.02 16.82
N SER A 48 -14.51 -23.83 17.80
CA SER A 48 -13.72 -24.08 18.99
C SER A 48 -13.55 -25.57 19.25
N SER A 49 -12.31 -26.03 19.42
CA SER A 49 -11.98 -27.43 19.69
C SER A 49 -11.19 -27.57 20.98
N ASN A 50 -11.66 -28.43 21.89
CA ASN A 50 -11.01 -28.66 23.18
C ASN A 50 -10.10 -29.90 23.12
N LEU A 51 -8.79 -29.67 23.11
CA LEU A 51 -7.75 -30.69 23.09
C LEU A 51 -7.83 -31.66 24.28
N SER A 52 -8.31 -31.21 25.44
CA SER A 52 -8.47 -32.07 26.61
C SER A 52 -9.47 -33.20 26.37
N ASP A 53 -10.52 -32.96 25.59
CA ASP A 53 -11.54 -33.96 25.28
C ASP A 53 -10.95 -35.05 24.37
N TYR A 54 -10.14 -34.65 23.38
CA TYR A 54 -9.41 -35.60 22.53
C TYR A 54 -8.40 -36.43 23.34
N ILE A 55 -7.64 -35.79 24.23
CA ILE A 55 -6.68 -36.49 25.11
C ILE A 55 -7.41 -37.52 25.97
N TYR A 56 -8.52 -37.12 26.60
CA TYR A 56 -9.33 -38.00 27.43
C TYR A 56 -9.83 -39.22 26.65
N MET A 57 -10.36 -39.03 25.43
CA MET A 57 -10.84 -40.13 24.59
C MET A 57 -9.73 -41.10 24.18
N VAL A 58 -8.53 -40.58 23.87
CA VAL A 58 -7.36 -41.42 23.54
C VAL A 58 -6.89 -42.21 24.75
N ASP A 59 -6.80 -41.59 25.93
CA ASP A 59 -6.42 -42.25 27.18
C ASP A 59 -7.44 -43.32 27.59
N GLU A 60 -8.74 -43.06 27.36
CA GLU A 60 -9.79 -44.05 27.57
C GLU A 60 -9.61 -45.25 26.64
N THR A 61 -9.38 -45.03 25.33
CA THR A 61 -9.12 -46.14 24.39
C THR A 61 -7.91 -46.97 24.84
N LYS A 62 -6.84 -46.32 25.33
CA LYS A 62 -5.64 -47.00 25.83
C LYS A 62 -5.91 -47.84 27.09
N LYS A 63 -6.77 -47.36 27.99
CA LYS A 63 -7.21 -48.13 29.17
C LYS A 63 -8.05 -49.33 28.76
N LEU A 64 -8.96 -49.14 27.80
CA LEU A 64 -9.81 -50.21 27.30
C LEU A 64 -9.01 -51.23 26.49
N SER A 65 -7.99 -50.83 25.73
CA SER A 65 -7.12 -51.74 24.95
C SER A 65 -6.37 -52.73 25.87
N ALA A 66 -6.06 -52.34 27.10
CA ALA A 66 -5.43 -53.21 28.09
C ALA A 66 -6.31 -54.41 28.51
N SER A 67 -7.63 -54.30 28.37
CA SER A 67 -8.58 -55.39 28.66
C SER A 67 -8.62 -56.48 27.58
N PHE A 68 -8.05 -56.20 26.39
CA PHE A 68 -7.95 -57.17 25.31
C PHE A 68 -6.77 -58.12 25.56
N PRO A 69 -6.92 -59.43 25.22
CA PRO A 69 -5.80 -60.36 25.23
C PRO A 69 -4.70 -59.89 24.27
N GLN A 70 -3.47 -60.39 24.47
CA GLN A 70 -2.34 -60.16 23.56
C GLN A 70 -2.68 -60.70 22.18
N SER A 71 -3.23 -59.85 21.34
CA SER A 71 -3.88 -60.18 20.08
C SER A 71 -3.57 -59.11 19.05
N HIS A 72 -3.78 -59.45 17.78
CA HIS A 72 -3.62 -58.50 16.69
C HIS A 72 -4.51 -57.25 16.86
N MET A 73 -5.73 -57.42 17.39
CA MET A 73 -6.67 -56.34 17.68
C MET A 73 -6.09 -55.31 18.66
N ARG A 74 -5.51 -55.78 19.77
CA ARG A 74 -4.84 -54.92 20.75
C ARG A 74 -3.68 -54.15 20.14
N LYS A 75 -2.82 -54.85 19.39
CA LYS A 75 -1.67 -54.22 18.74
C LYS A 75 -2.08 -53.11 17.78
N LEU A 76 -3.16 -53.30 17.02
CA LEU A 76 -3.70 -52.26 16.14
C LEU A 76 -4.22 -51.04 16.91
N LEU A 77 -4.98 -51.26 18.00
CA LEU A 77 -5.46 -50.16 18.84
C LEU A 77 -4.30 -49.39 19.47
N ASP A 78 -3.27 -50.09 19.94
CA ASP A 78 -2.08 -49.47 20.54
C ASP A 78 -1.38 -48.57 19.51
N VAL A 79 -1.17 -49.07 18.28
CA VAL A 79 -0.59 -48.29 17.17
C VAL A 79 -1.44 -47.06 16.83
N ASP A 80 -2.77 -47.20 16.76
CA ASP A 80 -3.67 -46.08 16.49
C ASP A 80 -3.65 -45.04 17.61
N THR A 81 -3.61 -45.49 18.88
CA THR A 81 -3.51 -44.57 20.02
C THR A 81 -2.18 -43.83 20.03
N ASP A 82 -1.06 -44.49 19.73
CA ASP A 82 0.24 -43.84 19.62
C ASP A 82 0.26 -42.81 18.48
N HIS A 83 -0.37 -43.13 17.35
CA HIS A 83 -0.54 -42.17 16.25
C HIS A 83 -1.34 -40.94 16.69
N LEU A 84 -2.46 -41.12 17.39
CA LEU A 84 -3.28 -40.02 17.91
C LEU A 84 -2.53 -39.15 18.93
N VAL A 85 -1.76 -39.76 19.83
CA VAL A 85 -0.90 -39.03 20.78
C VAL A 85 0.13 -38.17 20.03
N ASN A 86 0.76 -38.73 18.99
CA ASN A 86 1.69 -37.99 18.15
C ASN A 86 1.02 -36.80 17.46
N LEU A 87 -0.16 -36.98 16.87
CA LEU A 87 -0.92 -35.88 16.25
C LEU A 87 -1.28 -34.79 17.28
N LEU A 88 -1.78 -35.16 18.46
CA LEU A 88 -2.13 -34.21 19.52
C LEU A 88 -0.91 -33.45 20.05
N SER A 89 0.28 -34.07 20.04
CA SER A 89 1.53 -33.41 20.45
C SER A 89 1.89 -32.22 19.55
N VAL A 90 1.55 -32.29 18.25
CA VAL A 90 1.77 -31.20 17.28
C VAL A 90 0.91 -29.97 17.61
N LEU A 91 -0.27 -30.19 18.19
CA LEU A 91 -1.21 -29.12 18.58
C LEU A 91 -0.91 -28.51 19.96
N LYS A 92 -0.01 -29.09 20.75
CA LYS A 92 0.41 -28.51 22.04
C LYS A 92 1.46 -27.43 21.83
N ILE A 93 1.09 -26.17 22.04
CA ILE A 93 2.06 -25.06 22.12
C ILE A 93 2.95 -25.29 23.33
N HIS A 94 4.23 -25.57 23.09
CA HIS A 94 5.25 -25.55 24.13
C HIS A 94 5.54 -24.08 24.44
N HIS A 95 5.16 -23.60 25.64
CA HIS A 95 5.70 -22.36 26.17
C HIS A 95 7.21 -22.52 26.34
N ARG A 96 7.99 -22.12 25.33
CA ARG A 96 9.45 -22.09 25.44
C ARG A 96 9.83 -20.84 26.24
N ILE A 97 10.13 -21.05 27.52
CA ILE A 97 10.80 -20.09 28.39
C ILE A 97 12.15 -19.73 27.74
N ALA A 98 12.37 -18.43 27.58
CA ALA A 98 13.60 -17.71 27.22
C ALA A 98 14.89 -18.51 26.95
N ARG A 99 15.39 -18.47 25.70
CA ARG A 99 16.76 -17.99 25.34
C ARG A 99 17.04 -18.05 23.83
N SER A 100 17.97 -17.19 23.42
CA SER A 100 18.33 -16.64 22.11
C SER A 100 18.80 -17.61 21.03
N LEU A 101 18.36 -17.33 19.79
CA LEU A 101 18.90 -17.59 18.44
C LEU A 101 17.69 -17.56 17.47
N ASP A 102 17.05 -16.40 17.26
CA ASP A 102 17.34 -15.40 16.21
C ASP A 102 17.62 -15.97 14.82
N PHE A 103 16.53 -16.29 14.10
CA PHE A 103 16.30 -15.96 12.68
C PHE A 103 14.93 -16.49 12.22
N LEU A 104 14.55 -17.70 12.66
CA LEU A 104 13.21 -18.28 12.40
C LEU A 104 12.14 -17.89 13.45
N GLY A 105 12.57 -17.43 14.63
CA GLY A 105 11.67 -16.99 15.71
C GLY A 105 11.09 -15.58 15.51
N THR A 106 11.69 -14.76 14.66
CA THR A 106 11.26 -13.37 14.43
C THR A 106 10.18 -13.28 13.36
N ALA A 107 10.22 -14.17 12.35
CA ALA A 107 9.13 -14.32 11.38
C ALA A 107 7.82 -14.80 12.04
N LEU A 108 7.92 -15.58 13.13
CA LEU A 108 6.76 -16.00 13.93
C LEU A 108 6.17 -14.88 14.81
N LYS A 109 6.94 -13.82 15.07
CA LYS A 109 6.55 -12.70 15.94
C LYS A 109 6.17 -11.43 15.18
N VAL A 110 6.61 -11.30 13.93
CA VAL A 110 6.42 -10.08 13.10
C VAL A 110 5.42 -10.29 11.96
N VAL A 111 5.03 -11.53 11.64
CA VAL A 111 4.00 -11.82 10.61
C VAL A 111 2.71 -12.36 11.22
N ALA A 112 2.77 -12.95 12.42
CA ALA A 112 1.62 -13.00 13.30
C ALA A 112 1.66 -11.71 14.12
N GLY A 113 0.78 -10.75 13.84
CA GLY A 113 0.53 -9.66 14.77
C GLY A 113 0.20 -10.29 16.11
N THR A 114 1.18 -10.36 17.01
CA THR A 114 0.95 -10.75 18.40
C THR A 114 -0.08 -9.76 18.90
N PRO A 115 -1.27 -10.20 19.32
CA PRO A 115 -2.17 -9.30 20.00
C PRO A 115 -1.39 -8.77 21.18
N ASP A 116 -1.14 -7.47 21.20
CA ASP A 116 -0.59 -6.84 22.40
C ASP A 116 -1.60 -7.02 23.55
N ALA A 117 -1.19 -6.76 24.78
CA ALA A 117 -2.09 -6.90 25.92
C ALA A 117 -3.38 -6.04 25.75
N SER A 118 -3.32 -4.96 24.96
CA SER A 118 -4.46 -4.15 24.55
C SER A 118 -5.37 -4.85 23.54
N ASP A 119 -4.86 -5.59 22.58
CA ASP A 119 -5.62 -6.40 21.62
C ASP A 119 -6.26 -7.60 22.30
N PHE A 120 -5.60 -8.19 23.30
CA PHE A 120 -6.19 -9.25 24.12
C PHE A 120 -7.33 -8.71 25.00
N LEU A 121 -7.18 -7.51 25.58
CA LEU A 121 -8.25 -6.81 26.30
C LEU A 121 -9.39 -6.38 25.37
N LYS A 122 -9.06 -5.93 24.16
CA LYS A 122 -10.02 -5.58 23.12
C LYS A 122 -10.77 -6.83 22.66
N ILE A 123 -10.11 -7.97 22.48
CA ILE A 123 -10.74 -9.27 22.20
C ILE A 123 -11.58 -9.76 23.39
N LYS A 124 -11.16 -9.57 24.64
CA LYS A 124 -11.96 -9.94 25.82
C LYS A 124 -13.21 -9.06 25.98
N MET A 125 -13.09 -7.77 25.66
CA MET A 125 -14.23 -6.84 25.56
C MET A 125 -15.12 -7.13 24.35
N THR A 126 -14.52 -7.49 23.21
CA THR A 126 -15.25 -7.89 22.00
C THR A 126 -15.87 -9.27 22.20
N GLU A 127 -15.31 -10.17 23.00
CA GLU A 127 -15.87 -11.47 23.35
C GLU A 127 -17.04 -11.29 24.30
N ALA A 128 -16.96 -10.41 25.30
CA ALA A 128 -18.12 -10.02 26.09
C ALA A 128 -19.20 -9.38 25.21
N GLN A 129 -18.85 -8.49 24.27
CA GLN A 129 -19.80 -7.86 23.34
C GLN A 129 -20.32 -8.80 22.23
N LEU A 130 -19.55 -9.80 21.79
CA LEU A 130 -19.95 -10.82 20.80
C LEU A 130 -20.78 -11.92 21.44
N VAL A 131 -20.52 -12.25 22.71
CA VAL A 131 -21.37 -13.12 23.53
C VAL A 131 -22.70 -12.44 23.83
N ASP A 132 -22.71 -11.12 24.05
CA ASP A 132 -23.92 -10.32 24.30
C ASP A 132 -24.69 -9.96 23.01
N SER A 133 -23.99 -9.76 21.88
CA SER A 133 -24.61 -9.40 20.58
C SER A 133 -24.90 -10.59 19.66
N ASN A 134 -24.43 -11.81 19.96
CA ASN A 134 -24.70 -12.99 19.15
C ASN A 134 -24.77 -14.23 20.04
N SER A 135 -25.95 -14.48 20.60
CA SER A 135 -26.32 -15.65 21.41
C SER A 135 -26.34 -16.99 20.63
N ARG A 136 -25.58 -17.07 19.54
CA ARG A 136 -25.23 -18.32 18.85
C ARG A 136 -23.76 -18.60 19.07
N GLN A 137 -23.40 -18.97 20.30
CA GLN A 137 -22.19 -19.76 20.50
C GLN A 137 -22.36 -21.05 19.69
N ILE A 138 -21.76 -21.11 18.50
CA ILE A 138 -21.67 -22.35 17.73
C ILE A 138 -20.66 -23.21 18.48
N ASN A 139 -21.18 -23.99 19.42
CA ASN A 139 -20.54 -25.22 19.86
C ASN A 139 -20.29 -26.03 18.56
N ILE A 140 -19.07 -26.51 18.32
CA ILE A 140 -18.81 -27.32 17.12
C ILE A 140 -19.68 -28.58 17.23
N ASN A 141 -20.82 -28.53 16.57
CA ASN A 141 -21.70 -29.65 16.34
C ASN A 141 -21.41 -30.13 14.91
N SER A 142 -20.13 -30.38 14.61
CA SER A 142 -19.78 -31.02 13.34
C SER A 142 -20.45 -32.40 13.33
N GLU A 143 -20.92 -32.84 12.17
CA GLU A 143 -21.45 -34.20 12.02
C GLU A 143 -20.43 -35.24 12.49
N THR A 144 -19.13 -34.98 12.32
CA THR A 144 -18.07 -35.83 12.86
C THR A 144 -18.07 -35.86 14.39
N GLN A 145 -18.20 -34.71 15.08
CA GLN A 145 -18.27 -34.69 16.54
C GLN A 145 -19.53 -35.41 17.04
N ILE A 146 -20.66 -35.25 16.35
CA ILE A 146 -21.89 -36.00 16.63
C ILE A 146 -21.65 -37.51 16.48
N GLN A 147 -20.95 -37.95 15.43
CA GLN A 147 -20.59 -39.35 15.24
C GLN A 147 -19.62 -39.87 16.31
N ILE A 148 -18.62 -39.08 16.69
CA ILE A 148 -17.69 -39.39 17.79
C ILE A 148 -18.45 -39.56 19.11
N ASN A 149 -19.41 -38.69 19.39
CA ASN A 149 -20.25 -38.77 20.58
C ASN A 149 -21.14 -40.03 20.54
N LYS A 150 -21.79 -40.34 19.40
CA LYS A 150 -22.57 -41.57 19.22
C LYS A 150 -21.74 -42.85 19.39
N LEU A 151 -20.50 -42.85 18.89
CA LEU A 151 -19.57 -43.96 19.08
C LEU A 151 -19.14 -44.09 20.54
N THR A 152 -18.87 -42.96 21.21
CA THR A 152 -18.56 -42.92 22.64
C THR A 152 -19.73 -43.47 23.48
N ASP A 153 -20.97 -43.11 23.15
CA ASP A 153 -22.17 -43.67 23.78
C ASP A 153 -22.32 -45.17 23.52
N THR A 154 -21.93 -45.64 22.34
CA THR A 154 -21.95 -47.07 21.99
C THR A 154 -20.90 -47.84 22.79
N VAL A 155 -19.68 -47.32 22.90
CA VAL A 155 -18.61 -47.87 23.76
C VAL A 155 -19.10 -47.95 25.21
N ASN A 156 -19.69 -46.86 25.72
CA ASN A 156 -20.25 -46.81 27.07
C ASN A 156 -21.37 -47.85 27.30
N ARG A 157 -22.23 -48.08 26.29
CA ARG A 157 -23.27 -49.11 26.35
C ARG A 157 -22.69 -50.52 26.37
N ILE A 158 -21.68 -50.81 25.53
CA ILE A 158 -21.00 -52.12 25.50
C ILE A 158 -20.33 -52.40 26.85
N ILE A 159 -19.67 -51.40 27.44
CA ILE A 159 -19.03 -51.52 28.77
C ILE A 159 -20.08 -51.78 29.85
N LYS A 160 -21.22 -51.05 29.84
CA LYS A 160 -22.30 -51.22 30.83
C LYS A 160 -23.05 -52.54 30.69
N ALA A 161 -23.13 -53.12 29.49
CA ALA A 161 -23.78 -54.40 29.22
C ALA A 161 -22.94 -55.61 29.67
N ARG A 162 -21.78 -55.39 30.29
CA ARG A 162 -20.90 -56.43 30.82
C ARG A 162 -21.58 -57.22 31.95
N ASN A 163 -22.15 -58.37 31.60
CA ASN A 163 -22.58 -59.41 32.54
C ASN A 163 -21.50 -60.50 32.63
N ASN A 164 -21.03 -60.80 33.84
CA ASN A 164 -20.09 -61.91 34.11
C ASN A 164 -18.77 -61.88 33.31
N ASP A 165 -18.06 -60.74 33.34
CA ASP A 165 -16.69 -60.54 32.81
C ASP A 165 -16.45 -60.71 31.30
N LEU A 166 -17.39 -61.24 30.53
CA LEU A 166 -17.29 -61.37 29.07
C LEU A 166 -17.76 -60.08 28.39
N VAL A 167 -16.80 -59.21 28.06
CA VAL A 167 -17.03 -58.06 27.17
C VAL A 167 -17.16 -58.58 25.74
N ASP A 168 -18.15 -58.07 25.00
CA ASP A 168 -18.25 -58.29 23.55
C ASP A 168 -17.05 -57.64 22.85
N THR A 169 -15.97 -58.40 22.81
CA THR A 169 -14.62 -57.95 22.48
C THR A 169 -14.53 -57.53 21.00
N PRO A 170 -15.14 -58.24 20.04
CA PRO A 170 -15.20 -57.79 18.65
C PRO A 170 -15.94 -56.45 18.46
N HIS A 171 -17.14 -56.30 19.02
CA HIS A 171 -17.92 -55.06 18.85
C HIS A 171 -17.26 -53.87 19.55
N LEU A 172 -16.64 -54.09 20.72
CA LEU A 172 -15.86 -53.04 21.40
C LEU A 172 -14.64 -52.63 20.55
N TYR A 173 -13.92 -53.60 19.98
CA TYR A 173 -12.79 -53.33 19.10
C TYR A 173 -13.20 -52.47 17.89
N GLU A 174 -14.27 -52.86 17.19
CA GLU A 174 -14.77 -52.12 16.02
C GLU A 174 -15.19 -50.69 16.36
N ALA A 175 -15.90 -50.51 17.49
CA ALA A 175 -16.32 -49.19 17.96
C ALA A 175 -15.13 -48.29 18.31
N LEU A 176 -14.13 -48.83 19.02
CA LEU A 176 -12.91 -48.09 19.38
C LEU A 176 -12.08 -47.73 18.14
N LEU A 177 -11.93 -48.67 17.20
CA LEU A 177 -11.22 -48.45 15.94
C LEU A 177 -11.88 -47.35 15.10
N ALA A 178 -13.21 -47.42 14.94
CA ALA A 178 -13.97 -46.40 14.24
C ALA A 178 -13.82 -45.02 14.90
N ARG A 179 -13.92 -44.96 16.23
CA ARG A 179 -13.73 -43.72 16.99
C ARG A 179 -12.32 -43.16 16.79
N ASN A 180 -11.28 -43.98 16.93
CA ASN A 180 -9.89 -43.55 16.75
C ASN A 180 -9.63 -42.98 15.36
N ARG A 181 -10.18 -43.60 14.30
CA ARG A 181 -10.07 -43.09 12.93
C ARG A 181 -10.74 -41.71 12.76
N MET A 182 -11.95 -41.53 13.32
CA MET A 182 -12.63 -40.23 13.29
C MET A 182 -11.85 -39.16 14.06
N LEU A 183 -11.31 -39.50 15.24
CA LEU A 183 -10.45 -38.59 16.01
C LEU A 183 -9.21 -38.19 15.20
N ALA A 184 -8.57 -39.14 14.51
CA ALA A 184 -7.39 -38.86 13.69
C ALA A 184 -7.71 -37.86 12.58
N THR A 185 -8.83 -38.05 11.87
CA THR A 185 -9.27 -37.14 10.81
C THR A 185 -9.57 -35.74 11.36
N GLU A 186 -10.27 -35.61 12.49
CA GLU A 186 -10.55 -34.30 13.10
C GLU A 186 -9.27 -33.57 13.54
N ILE A 187 -8.34 -34.29 14.18
CA ILE A 187 -7.05 -33.71 14.61
C ILE A 187 -6.21 -33.29 13.40
N GLN A 188 -6.17 -34.11 12.34
CA GLN A 188 -5.48 -33.76 11.09
C GLN A 188 -6.10 -32.54 10.41
N ASN A 189 -7.44 -32.44 10.38
CA ASN A 189 -8.14 -31.26 9.85
C ASN A 189 -7.80 -30.00 10.65
N LEU A 190 -7.70 -30.10 11.98
CA LEU A 190 -7.24 -28.98 12.82
C LEU A 190 -5.81 -28.57 12.48
N ILE A 191 -4.86 -29.52 12.39
CA ILE A 191 -3.47 -29.25 12.01
C ILE A 191 -3.39 -28.56 10.64
N LEU A 192 -4.12 -29.08 9.65
CA LEU A 192 -4.18 -28.49 8.31
C LEU A 192 -4.75 -27.07 8.35
N THR A 193 -5.84 -26.85 9.08
CA THR A 193 -6.47 -25.53 9.21
C THR A 193 -5.53 -24.51 9.83
N ILE A 194 -4.83 -24.89 10.90
CA ILE A 194 -3.83 -24.02 11.55
C ILE A 194 -2.69 -23.69 10.59
N THR A 195 -2.27 -24.66 9.77
CA THR A 195 -1.22 -24.48 8.78
C THR A 195 -1.65 -23.53 7.67
N LEU A 196 -2.85 -23.73 7.10
CA LEU A 196 -3.42 -22.87 6.06
C LEU A 196 -3.71 -21.45 6.55
N ALA A 197 -4.16 -21.32 7.80
CA ALA A 197 -4.43 -20.01 8.40
C ALA A 197 -3.19 -19.11 8.49
N LYS A 198 -1.98 -19.67 8.56
CA LYS A 198 -0.72 -18.90 8.50
C LYS A 198 -0.53 -18.17 7.17
N ALA A 199 -1.13 -18.67 6.10
CA ALA A 199 -1.16 -18.04 4.78
C ALA A 199 -2.48 -17.28 4.54
N ASN A 200 -3.30 -17.07 5.59
CA ASN A 200 -4.66 -16.53 5.50
C ASN A 200 -5.59 -17.34 4.57
N ILE A 201 -5.37 -18.65 4.46
CA ILE A 201 -6.21 -19.54 3.64
C ILE A 201 -7.21 -20.25 4.55
N VAL A 202 -8.50 -20.15 4.21
CA VAL A 202 -9.57 -20.89 4.91
C VAL A 202 -9.57 -22.34 4.45
N ASN A 203 -9.52 -23.26 5.41
CA ASN A 203 -9.76 -24.67 5.11
C ASN A 203 -11.26 -24.92 4.97
N PRO A 204 -11.79 -25.33 3.81
CA PRO A 204 -13.22 -25.58 3.67
C PRO A 204 -13.70 -26.79 4.49
N THR A 205 -12.80 -27.71 4.90
CA THR A 205 -13.20 -28.93 5.62
C THR A 205 -13.69 -28.69 7.05
N ILE A 206 -13.44 -27.50 7.62
CA ILE A 206 -13.95 -27.13 8.94
C ILE A 206 -15.35 -26.52 8.91
N LEU A 207 -15.86 -26.17 7.73
CA LEU A 207 -17.19 -25.57 7.57
C LEU A 207 -18.27 -26.66 7.65
N ASN A 208 -19.26 -26.47 8.52
CA ASN A 208 -20.40 -27.37 8.63
C ASN A 208 -21.56 -26.92 7.72
N HIS A 209 -22.64 -27.70 7.69
CA HIS A 209 -23.81 -27.39 6.85
C HIS A 209 -24.46 -26.03 7.18
N ALA A 210 -24.53 -25.66 8.47
CA ALA A 210 -25.07 -24.37 8.88
C ALA A 210 -24.19 -23.20 8.44
N ASP A 211 -22.86 -23.36 8.52
CA ASP A 211 -21.91 -22.37 8.03
C ASP A 211 -22.07 -22.18 6.52
N LEU A 212 -22.09 -23.28 5.75
CA LEU A 212 -22.29 -23.25 4.31
C LEU A 212 -23.63 -22.60 3.93
N SER A 213 -24.71 -22.89 4.67
CA SER A 213 -26.01 -22.26 4.44
C SER A 213 -25.93 -20.74 4.58
N SER A 214 -25.24 -20.25 5.62
CA SER A 214 -25.05 -18.80 5.82
C SER A 214 -24.21 -18.13 4.72
N LEU A 215 -23.29 -18.87 4.10
CA LEU A 215 -22.46 -18.38 3.00
C LEU A 215 -23.23 -18.36 1.67
N ILE A 216 -24.07 -19.38 1.43
CA ILE A 216 -24.89 -19.51 0.21
C ILE A 216 -25.91 -18.36 0.09
N GLU A 217 -26.45 -17.88 1.21
CA GLU A 217 -27.39 -16.75 1.24
C GLU A 217 -26.84 -15.45 0.61
N GLN A 218 -25.53 -15.32 0.42
CA GLN A 218 -24.91 -14.13 -0.19
C GLN A 218 -25.01 -14.06 -1.71
N ASN A 219 -25.52 -15.09 -2.41
CA ASN A 219 -25.57 -15.17 -3.88
C ASN A 219 -24.20 -14.95 -4.57
N THR A 220 -23.11 -15.26 -3.88
CA THR A 220 -21.73 -15.19 -4.39
C THR A 220 -21.09 -16.58 -4.37
N PRO A 221 -20.16 -16.89 -5.29
CA PRO A 221 -19.40 -18.13 -5.22
C PRO A 221 -18.71 -18.27 -3.85
N ILE A 222 -18.96 -19.39 -3.17
CA ILE A 222 -18.40 -19.64 -1.83
C ILE A 222 -16.87 -19.57 -1.85
N VAL A 223 -16.24 -20.08 -2.91
CA VAL A 223 -14.78 -20.07 -3.07
C VAL A 223 -14.25 -18.63 -3.02
N SER A 224 -14.83 -17.73 -3.82
CA SER A 224 -14.47 -16.30 -3.82
C SER A 224 -14.71 -15.63 -2.48
N LEU A 225 -15.80 -15.98 -1.79
CA LEU A 225 -16.10 -15.46 -0.46
C LEU A 225 -15.04 -15.89 0.58
N LEU A 226 -14.58 -17.13 0.51
CA LEU A 226 -13.52 -17.67 1.37
C LEU A 226 -12.14 -17.09 1.03
N GLU A 227 -11.82 -16.87 -0.25
CA GLU A 227 -10.59 -16.19 -0.68
C GLU A 227 -10.53 -14.74 -0.16
N ALA A 228 -11.68 -14.05 -0.15
CA ALA A 228 -11.78 -12.69 0.40
C ALA A 228 -11.90 -12.64 1.94
N SER A 229 -11.91 -13.79 2.62
CA SER A 229 -12.05 -13.89 4.07
C SER A 229 -10.73 -13.70 4.82
N LYS A 230 -10.83 -13.30 6.09
CA LYS A 230 -9.69 -13.23 7.02
C LYS A 230 -9.82 -14.35 8.04
N ILE A 231 -8.78 -15.17 8.21
CA ILE A 231 -8.77 -16.27 9.18
C ILE A 231 -7.74 -16.00 10.29
N ARG A 232 -8.14 -16.26 11.54
CA ARG A 232 -7.26 -16.19 12.70
C ARG A 232 -7.42 -17.43 13.57
N VAL A 233 -6.31 -17.93 14.09
CA VAL A 233 -6.28 -19.04 15.05
C VAL A 233 -5.71 -18.52 16.36
N LEU A 234 -6.41 -18.82 17.44
CA LEU A 234 -6.01 -18.51 18.80
C LEU A 234 -6.03 -19.81 19.61
N GLN A 235 -5.10 -19.96 20.55
CA GLN A 235 -5.15 -21.05 21.52
C GLN A 235 -5.16 -20.46 22.93
N SER A 236 -6.13 -20.89 23.73
CA SER A 236 -6.24 -20.57 25.16
C SER A 236 -6.28 -21.89 25.91
N ASP A 237 -5.24 -22.15 26.71
CA ASP A 237 -5.07 -23.42 27.43
C ASP A 237 -5.17 -24.64 26.50
N SER A 238 -6.18 -25.48 26.72
CA SER A 238 -6.49 -26.67 25.89
C SER A 238 -7.47 -26.37 24.76
N ILE A 239 -7.92 -25.14 24.55
CA ILE A 239 -8.94 -24.81 23.55
C ILE A 239 -8.30 -24.07 22.38
N ILE A 240 -8.54 -24.57 21.17
CA ILE A 240 -8.19 -23.90 19.92
C ILE A 240 -9.45 -23.19 19.40
N HIS A 241 -9.36 -21.89 19.16
CA HIS A 241 -10.38 -21.09 18.52
C HIS A 241 -9.94 -20.71 17.10
N ILE A 242 -10.78 -21.01 16.12
CA ILE A 242 -10.61 -20.60 14.72
C ILE A 242 -11.72 -19.60 14.41
N LEU A 243 -11.32 -18.41 13.96
CA LEU A 243 -12.21 -17.30 13.62
C LEU A 243 -12.07 -17.00 12.12
N ILE A 244 -13.17 -17.06 11.39
CA ILE A 244 -13.21 -16.72 9.96
C ILE A 244 -14.12 -15.52 9.77
N ALA A 245 -13.56 -14.39 9.34
CA ALA A 245 -14.28 -13.16 9.06
C ALA A 245 -14.48 -12.98 7.55
N TYR A 246 -15.69 -13.26 7.08
CA TYR A 246 -16.05 -13.21 5.65
C TYR A 246 -16.84 -11.93 5.31
N PRO A 247 -16.66 -11.35 4.13
CA PRO A 247 -17.33 -10.10 3.77
C PRO A 247 -18.84 -10.32 3.55
N ARG A 248 -19.67 -9.45 4.11
CA ARG A 248 -21.12 -9.47 3.84
C ARG A 248 -21.42 -8.51 2.68
N VAL A 249 -21.64 -9.07 1.51
CA VAL A 249 -21.86 -8.29 0.29
C VAL A 249 -23.18 -7.53 0.41
N LYS A 250 -23.12 -6.23 0.13
CA LYS A 250 -24.29 -5.33 0.15
C LYS A 250 -24.80 -5.06 -1.25
N VAL A 251 -23.88 -4.77 -2.17
CA VAL A 251 -24.20 -4.31 -3.52
C VAL A 251 -23.08 -4.66 -4.48
N LYS A 252 -23.46 -4.90 -5.74
CA LYS A 252 -22.54 -5.08 -6.87
C LYS A 252 -22.48 -3.78 -7.67
N CYS A 253 -21.28 -3.30 -7.94
CA CYS A 253 -21.03 -2.00 -8.58
C CYS A 253 -19.92 -2.12 -9.64
N LYS A 254 -19.64 -1.04 -10.37
CA LYS A 254 -18.47 -0.93 -11.25
C LYS A 254 -17.28 -0.40 -10.48
N LYS A 255 -16.13 -1.05 -10.60
CA LYS A 255 -14.87 -0.58 -10.03
C LYS A 255 -14.32 0.54 -10.90
N ILE A 256 -14.01 1.69 -10.32
CA ILE A 256 -13.45 2.83 -11.02
C ILE A 256 -12.11 3.18 -10.39
N LEU A 257 -11.05 3.17 -11.20
CA LEU A 257 -9.72 3.66 -10.83
C LEU A 257 -9.60 5.13 -11.26
N VAL A 258 -9.14 5.98 -10.37
CA VAL A 258 -9.06 7.44 -10.56
C VAL A 258 -7.60 7.86 -10.57
N TYR A 259 -7.11 8.24 -11.74
CA TYR A 259 -5.75 8.71 -11.90
C TYR A 259 -5.69 10.25 -11.87
N PRO A 260 -4.83 10.86 -11.04
CA PRO A 260 -4.63 12.29 -11.07
C PRO A 260 -3.91 12.69 -12.38
N VAL A 261 -4.19 13.89 -12.87
CA VAL A 261 -3.52 14.45 -14.06
C VAL A 261 -2.81 15.75 -13.73
N SER A 262 -1.73 16.02 -14.46
CA SER A 262 -0.99 17.27 -14.35
C SER A 262 -1.77 18.43 -14.97
N HIS A 263 -1.90 19.51 -14.21
CA HIS A 263 -2.32 20.82 -14.69
C HIS A 263 -1.40 21.87 -14.10
N TYR A 264 -0.73 22.64 -14.96
CA TYR A 264 0.12 23.75 -14.53
C TYR A 264 1.14 23.33 -13.47
N GLN A 265 1.79 22.17 -13.68
CA GLN A 265 2.79 21.59 -12.76
C GLN A 265 2.26 21.18 -11.37
N THR A 266 0.94 21.09 -11.20
CA THR A 266 0.30 20.56 -9.98
C THR A 266 -0.56 19.35 -10.31
N ILE A 267 -0.76 18.48 -9.32
CA ILE A 267 -1.69 17.34 -9.40
C ILE A 267 -2.59 17.34 -8.19
N LEU A 268 -3.78 16.75 -8.33
CA LEU A 268 -4.66 16.49 -7.20
C LEU A 268 -4.07 15.38 -6.33
N ARG A 269 -4.11 15.59 -5.02
CA ARG A 269 -3.79 14.55 -4.04
C ARG A 269 -5.05 13.71 -3.82
N LEU A 270 -4.96 12.42 -4.16
CA LEU A 270 -6.04 11.45 -3.99
C LEU A 270 -5.58 10.46 -2.91
N ASP A 271 -6.18 10.52 -1.72
CA ASP A 271 -5.84 9.58 -0.63
C ASP A 271 -6.39 8.18 -0.88
N GLU A 272 -7.52 8.07 -1.59
CA GLU A 272 -8.10 6.83 -2.11
C GLU A 272 -8.39 7.04 -3.59
N ASP A 273 -7.85 6.18 -4.44
CA ASP A 273 -7.93 6.27 -5.91
C ASP A 273 -8.89 5.24 -6.51
N THR A 274 -9.49 4.38 -5.68
CA THR A 274 -10.42 3.34 -6.11
C THR A 274 -11.83 3.64 -5.60
N LEU A 275 -12.78 3.64 -6.52
CA LEU A 275 -14.20 3.91 -6.24
C LEU A 275 -15.07 2.74 -6.71
N ALA A 276 -16.27 2.67 -6.16
CA ALA A 276 -17.36 1.84 -6.64
C ALA A 276 -18.50 2.73 -7.14
N GLU A 277 -18.77 2.69 -8.44
CA GLU A 277 -19.91 3.38 -9.08
C GLU A 277 -21.09 2.41 -9.16
N CYS A 278 -22.12 2.66 -8.36
CA CYS A 278 -23.36 1.89 -8.30
C CYS A 278 -24.49 2.69 -8.98
N GLU A 279 -25.68 2.09 -9.16
CA GLU A 279 -26.80 2.76 -9.86
C GLU A 279 -27.22 4.09 -9.21
N GLU A 280 -27.22 4.17 -7.88
CA GLU A 280 -27.73 5.32 -7.14
C GLU A 280 -26.65 6.19 -6.47
N ASP A 281 -25.46 5.65 -6.21
CA ASP A 281 -24.40 6.36 -5.47
C ASP A 281 -23.01 5.88 -5.89
N THR A 282 -22.00 6.68 -5.55
CA THR A 282 -20.59 6.36 -5.72
C THR A 282 -19.92 6.35 -4.37
N PHE A 283 -19.18 5.28 -4.08
CA PHE A 283 -18.44 5.12 -2.82
C PHE A 283 -16.95 5.09 -3.06
N SER A 284 -16.17 5.64 -2.14
CA SER A 284 -14.76 5.25 -2.05
C SER A 284 -14.66 3.87 -1.41
N VAL A 285 -13.72 3.08 -1.89
CA VAL A 285 -13.51 1.72 -1.42
C VAL A 285 -12.05 1.47 -1.09
N THR A 286 -11.84 0.61 -0.10
CA THR A 286 -10.53 0.24 0.45
C THR A 286 -10.44 -1.27 0.61
N GLU A 287 -9.24 -1.78 0.92
CA GLU A 287 -9.00 -3.22 1.16
C GLU A 287 -9.58 -4.14 0.07
N CYS A 288 -9.39 -3.77 -1.20
CA CYS A 288 -9.86 -4.57 -2.32
C CYS A 288 -9.07 -5.89 -2.42
N VAL A 289 -9.79 -7.01 -2.54
CA VAL A 289 -9.24 -8.35 -2.75
C VAL A 289 -9.78 -8.91 -4.06
N GLU A 290 -8.88 -9.15 -5.00
CA GLU A 290 -9.19 -9.83 -6.27
C GLU A 290 -9.18 -11.34 -6.03
N THR A 291 -10.29 -12.00 -6.36
CA THR A 291 -10.49 -13.44 -6.21
C THR A 291 -10.58 -14.09 -7.59
N THR A 292 -10.70 -15.41 -7.63
CA THR A 292 -10.82 -16.17 -8.89
C THR A 292 -11.99 -15.71 -9.78
N HIS A 293 -13.07 -15.19 -9.20
CA HIS A 293 -14.28 -14.81 -9.94
C HIS A 293 -14.70 -13.35 -9.74
N ASP A 294 -14.47 -12.78 -8.56
CA ASP A 294 -15.00 -11.49 -8.17
C ASP A 294 -13.93 -10.63 -7.48
N THR A 295 -14.12 -9.31 -7.49
CA THR A 295 -13.33 -8.40 -6.64
C THR A 295 -14.19 -7.94 -5.47
N PHE A 296 -13.70 -8.08 -4.24
CA PHE A 296 -14.39 -7.61 -3.04
C PHE A 296 -13.71 -6.37 -2.51
N CYS A 297 -14.44 -5.30 -2.22
CA CYS A 297 -13.87 -4.12 -1.57
C CYS A 297 -14.71 -3.66 -0.39
N GLU A 298 -14.02 -3.16 0.64
CA GLU A 298 -14.66 -2.56 1.81
C GLU A 298 -15.06 -1.12 1.48
N ARG A 299 -16.29 -0.73 1.82
CA ARG A 299 -16.73 0.66 1.69
C ARG A 299 -15.98 1.55 2.68
N SER A 300 -15.30 2.58 2.18
CA SER A 300 -14.72 3.61 3.02
C SER A 300 -15.82 4.43 3.69
N ARG A 301 -15.62 4.73 4.98
CA ARG A 301 -16.52 5.61 5.75
C ARG A 301 -16.21 7.09 5.55
N ARG A 302 -15.08 7.40 4.93
CA ARG A 302 -14.62 8.77 4.71
C ARG A 302 -15.01 9.19 3.31
N ASP A 303 -15.53 10.41 3.22
CA ASP A 303 -15.64 11.05 1.91
C ASP A 303 -14.26 11.49 1.46
N THR A 304 -13.97 11.25 0.19
CA THR A 304 -12.70 11.57 -0.42
C THR A 304 -12.88 12.55 -1.55
N CYS A 305 -11.81 13.28 -1.87
CA CYS A 305 -11.73 14.12 -3.06
C CYS A 305 -12.12 13.33 -4.32
N ALA A 306 -11.58 12.11 -4.50
CA ALA A 306 -11.85 11.26 -5.65
C ALA A 306 -13.34 10.91 -5.80
N ARG A 307 -14.01 10.54 -4.69
CA ARG A 307 -15.47 10.27 -4.70
C ARG A 307 -16.24 11.49 -5.15
N SER A 308 -16.02 12.63 -4.50
CA SER A 308 -16.77 13.86 -4.81
C SER A 308 -16.53 14.32 -6.25
N LEU A 309 -15.29 14.17 -6.74
CA LEU A 309 -14.94 14.46 -8.11
C LEU A 309 -15.74 13.60 -9.09
N HIS A 310 -15.73 12.28 -8.87
CA HIS A 310 -16.39 11.33 -9.74
C HIS A 310 -17.91 11.38 -9.67
N ALA A 311 -18.47 11.65 -8.49
CA ALA A 311 -19.91 11.83 -8.33
C ALA A 311 -20.43 13.10 -9.05
N GLY A 312 -19.56 14.08 -9.35
CA GLY A 312 -19.94 15.37 -9.92
C GLY A 312 -20.38 16.40 -8.87
N ASN A 313 -20.11 16.13 -7.59
CA ASN A 313 -20.39 17.03 -6.47
C ASN A 313 -19.27 18.05 -6.27
N THR A 314 -19.45 19.02 -5.38
CA THR A 314 -18.34 19.94 -5.03
C THR A 314 -17.24 19.16 -4.31
N ALA A 315 -16.06 19.07 -4.91
CA ALA A 315 -14.96 18.30 -4.37
C ALA A 315 -13.99 19.18 -3.59
N GLN A 316 -13.72 18.80 -2.34
CA GLN A 316 -12.70 19.41 -1.49
C GLN A 316 -11.40 18.62 -1.64
N CYS A 317 -10.41 19.22 -2.29
CA CYS A 317 -9.19 18.52 -2.67
C CYS A 317 -7.95 19.29 -2.22
N HIS A 318 -6.93 18.53 -1.84
CA HIS A 318 -5.57 19.05 -1.74
C HIS A 318 -4.86 18.86 -3.08
N THR A 319 -3.84 19.67 -3.31
CA THR A 319 -2.95 19.53 -4.46
C THR A 319 -1.52 19.39 -4.00
N GLN A 320 -0.70 18.83 -4.87
CA GLN A 320 0.73 18.68 -4.64
C GLN A 320 1.51 18.95 -5.93
N SER A 321 2.81 19.13 -5.81
CA SER A 321 3.68 19.31 -6.97
C SER A 321 3.65 18.10 -7.89
N ASN A 322 3.58 18.35 -9.20
CA ASN A 322 3.53 17.29 -10.19
C ASN A 322 4.84 16.47 -10.19
N HIS A 323 4.70 15.18 -9.91
CA HIS A 323 5.76 14.18 -9.97
C HIS A 323 5.47 13.07 -11.00
N LEU A 324 4.37 13.19 -11.76
CA LEU A 324 3.96 12.22 -12.77
C LEU A 324 4.92 12.23 -13.96
N ARG A 325 5.17 11.04 -14.50
CA ARG A 325 5.92 10.89 -15.76
C ARG A 325 5.07 11.35 -16.93
N ALA A 326 5.73 11.88 -17.97
CA ALA A 326 5.07 12.33 -19.19
C ALA A 326 4.35 11.17 -19.92
N VAL A 327 4.91 9.95 -19.86
CA VAL A 327 4.29 8.72 -20.35
C VAL A 327 4.31 7.71 -19.20
N MET A 328 3.13 7.22 -18.81
CA MET A 328 2.92 6.38 -17.65
C MET A 328 2.07 5.15 -18.02
N PRO A 329 2.67 3.96 -18.15
CA PRO A 329 1.89 2.73 -18.28
C PRO A 329 1.16 2.45 -16.97
N ILE A 330 -0.15 2.19 -17.04
CA ILE A 330 -0.98 1.92 -15.86
C ILE A 330 -1.52 0.49 -15.83
N ASP A 331 -1.64 -0.16 -16.99
CA ASP A 331 -1.93 -1.58 -17.10
C ASP A 331 -1.47 -2.11 -18.48
N ASP A 332 -1.51 -3.43 -18.65
CA ASP A 332 -1.32 -4.07 -19.94
C ASP A 332 -2.36 -3.53 -20.94
N GLY A 333 -1.88 -2.91 -22.02
CA GLY A 333 -2.75 -2.30 -23.01
C GLY A 333 -3.25 -0.89 -22.68
N ILE A 334 -2.80 -0.26 -21.58
CA ILE A 334 -3.24 1.09 -21.19
C ILE A 334 -2.09 1.98 -20.74
N VAL A 335 -1.94 3.12 -21.42
CA VAL A 335 -0.91 4.13 -21.14
C VAL A 335 -1.53 5.52 -21.02
N ILE A 336 -1.11 6.28 -20.01
CA ILE A 336 -1.45 7.70 -19.84
C ILE A 336 -0.31 8.57 -20.35
N ILE A 337 -0.64 9.59 -21.13
CA ILE A 337 0.24 10.68 -21.51
C ILE A 337 -0.18 11.91 -20.70
N ASN A 338 0.72 12.47 -19.90
CA ASN A 338 0.42 13.57 -18.96
C ASN A 338 0.99 14.90 -19.44
N GLU A 339 0.12 15.84 -19.83
CA GLU A 339 0.47 17.23 -20.20
C GLU A 339 1.69 17.31 -21.14
N ALA A 340 1.76 16.40 -22.12
CA ALA A 340 2.93 16.25 -22.98
C ALA A 340 2.53 16.21 -24.47
N THR A 341 3.51 16.50 -25.33
CA THR A 341 3.38 16.23 -26.77
C THR A 341 3.98 14.86 -27.05
N ALA A 342 3.22 13.99 -27.70
CA ALA A 342 3.66 12.65 -28.01
C ALA A 342 3.21 12.23 -29.40
N ARG A 343 4.04 11.42 -30.05
CA ARG A 343 3.64 10.70 -31.27
C ARG A 343 3.23 9.29 -30.90
N VAL A 344 2.00 8.93 -31.28
CA VAL A 344 1.35 7.69 -30.86
C VAL A 344 0.95 6.90 -32.11
N SER A 345 1.37 5.66 -32.20
CA SER A 345 0.88 4.67 -33.16
C SER A 345 0.40 3.46 -32.38
N THR A 346 -0.77 2.93 -32.70
CA THR A 346 -1.41 1.83 -31.96
C THR A 346 -1.78 0.71 -32.92
N ASP A 347 -1.48 -0.54 -32.58
CA ASP A 347 -1.88 -1.75 -33.30
C ASP A 347 -1.56 -1.70 -34.81
N GLY A 348 -0.40 -1.15 -35.16
CA GLY A 348 0.04 -0.97 -36.55
C GLY A 348 -0.68 0.15 -37.32
N GLY A 349 -1.50 0.96 -36.64
CA GLY A 349 -2.18 2.13 -37.17
C GLY A 349 -1.24 3.32 -37.45
N PRO A 350 -1.76 4.36 -38.14
CA PRO A 350 -0.96 5.55 -38.47
C PRO A 350 -0.48 6.27 -37.21
N GLU A 351 0.72 6.87 -37.30
CA GLU A 351 1.26 7.71 -36.24
C GLU A 351 0.47 9.03 -36.15
N VAL A 352 -0.04 9.34 -34.96
CA VAL A 352 -0.82 10.55 -34.65
C VAL A 352 -0.05 11.39 -33.63
N LEU A 353 0.04 12.69 -33.88
CA LEU A 353 0.61 13.64 -32.92
C LEU A 353 -0.49 14.11 -31.96
N VAL A 354 -0.34 13.78 -30.67
CA VAL A 354 -1.25 14.23 -29.60
C VAL A 354 -0.56 15.27 -28.72
N LYS A 355 -1.34 16.22 -28.20
CA LYS A 355 -0.84 17.29 -27.32
C LYS A 355 -1.76 17.42 -26.12
N GLY A 356 -1.20 17.34 -24.92
CA GLY A 356 -1.95 17.47 -23.67
C GLY A 356 -2.01 16.16 -22.91
N THR A 357 -3.14 15.86 -22.30
CA THR A 357 -3.32 14.68 -21.45
C THR A 357 -4.24 13.68 -22.13
N HIS A 358 -3.74 12.48 -22.40
CA HIS A 358 -4.45 11.46 -23.17
C HIS A 358 -4.37 10.10 -22.49
N LEU A 359 -5.45 9.33 -22.58
CA LEU A 359 -5.48 7.91 -22.23
C LEU A 359 -5.45 7.09 -23.52
N ILE A 360 -4.45 6.24 -23.66
CA ILE A 360 -4.23 5.38 -24.81
C ILE A 360 -4.58 3.95 -24.41
N THR A 361 -5.55 3.35 -25.10
CA THR A 361 -5.88 1.92 -24.96
C THR A 361 -5.58 1.19 -26.26
N PHE A 362 -4.95 0.01 -26.21
CA PHE A 362 -4.52 -0.77 -27.37
C PHE A 362 -4.59 -2.28 -27.12
N GLU A 363 -4.87 -3.05 -28.17
CA GLU A 363 -5.12 -4.50 -28.06
C GLU A 363 -3.84 -5.32 -28.10
N GLN A 364 -2.86 -4.92 -28.91
CA GLN A 364 -1.61 -5.66 -29.15
C GLN A 364 -0.39 -4.84 -28.76
N SER A 365 -0.19 -3.67 -29.36
CA SER A 365 0.93 -2.80 -29.02
C SER A 365 0.67 -1.33 -29.32
N ALA A 366 1.39 -0.45 -28.63
CA ALA A 366 1.43 0.96 -28.91
C ALA A 366 2.87 1.48 -28.92
N THR A 367 3.23 2.25 -29.92
CA THR A 367 4.49 2.97 -29.99
C THR A 367 4.25 4.42 -29.61
N ILE A 368 4.84 4.87 -28.50
CA ILE A 368 4.72 6.23 -28.00
C ILE A 368 6.12 6.86 -27.93
N ASN A 369 6.36 7.90 -28.71
CA ASN A 369 7.68 8.55 -28.85
C ASN A 369 8.81 7.54 -29.17
N GLY A 370 8.51 6.54 -30.01
CA GLY A 370 9.46 5.48 -30.39
C GLY A 370 9.65 4.37 -29.36
N THR A 371 9.01 4.45 -28.18
CA THR A 371 9.01 3.35 -27.19
C THR A 371 7.81 2.45 -27.44
N GLU A 372 8.04 1.15 -27.59
CA GLU A 372 6.98 0.15 -27.79
C GLU A 372 6.45 -0.37 -26.45
N PHE A 373 5.13 -0.40 -26.32
CA PHE A 373 4.38 -0.97 -25.21
C PHE A 373 3.57 -2.14 -25.76
N VAL A 374 3.63 -3.30 -25.11
CA VAL A 374 2.97 -4.53 -25.60
C VAL A 374 1.92 -4.98 -24.60
N ASN A 375 0.73 -5.29 -25.09
CA ASN A 375 -0.34 -5.88 -24.29
C ASN A 375 -0.18 -7.41 -24.28
N LEU A 376 0.37 -7.93 -23.19
CA LEU A 376 0.61 -9.37 -23.04
C LEU A 376 -0.67 -10.18 -22.86
N ARG A 377 -1.75 -9.54 -22.38
CA ARG A 377 -3.03 -10.19 -22.08
C ARG A 377 -3.92 -10.35 -23.30
N LYS A 378 -3.66 -9.59 -24.37
CA LYS A 378 -4.44 -9.57 -25.64
C LYS A 378 -5.94 -9.24 -25.47
N ALA A 379 -6.36 -8.87 -24.27
CA ALA A 379 -7.71 -8.49 -23.92
C ALA A 379 -7.64 -7.20 -23.12
N ILE A 380 -8.46 -6.22 -23.50
CA ILE A 380 -8.59 -4.96 -22.78
C ILE A 380 -9.80 -5.10 -21.84
N ASN A 381 -9.55 -5.38 -20.57
CA ASN A 381 -10.61 -5.51 -19.56
C ASN A 381 -10.99 -4.15 -18.94
N LYS A 382 -10.14 -3.14 -19.13
CA LYS A 382 -10.29 -1.80 -18.56
C LYS A 382 -10.67 -0.79 -19.64
N GLN A 383 -11.64 0.07 -19.34
CA GLN A 383 -12.17 1.03 -20.31
C GLN A 383 -12.06 2.47 -19.80
N PRO A 384 -11.88 3.45 -20.70
CA PRO A 384 -11.94 4.86 -20.33
C PRO A 384 -13.32 5.18 -19.74
N GLY A 385 -13.34 5.68 -18.50
CA GLY A 385 -14.55 6.22 -17.89
C GLY A 385 -14.84 7.65 -18.35
N VAL A 386 -15.97 8.19 -17.95
CA VAL A 386 -16.32 9.60 -18.19
C VAL A 386 -15.87 10.45 -17.01
N ALA A 387 -14.94 11.38 -17.25
CA ALA A 387 -14.60 12.38 -16.24
C ALA A 387 -15.75 13.38 -16.11
N ARG A 388 -16.33 13.48 -14.91
CA ARG A 388 -17.33 14.51 -14.63
C ARG A 388 -16.61 15.85 -14.40
N SER A 389 -17.31 16.96 -14.60
CA SER A 389 -16.77 18.32 -14.38
C SER A 389 -17.37 18.95 -13.11
N PRO A 390 -16.96 18.49 -11.91
CA PRO A 390 -17.42 19.03 -10.64
C PRO A 390 -16.89 20.44 -10.39
N LEU A 391 -17.56 21.17 -9.48
CA LEU A 391 -16.96 22.35 -8.84
C LEU A 391 -15.80 21.88 -7.94
N LEU A 392 -14.60 22.40 -8.19
CA LEU A 392 -13.40 22.03 -7.45
C LEU A 392 -13.04 23.12 -6.44
N ASN A 393 -13.00 22.75 -5.17
CA ASN A 393 -12.52 23.61 -4.08
C ASN A 393 -11.15 23.10 -3.60
N ILE A 394 -10.09 23.87 -3.86
CA ILE A 394 -8.74 23.53 -3.41
C ILE A 394 -8.56 24.05 -1.98
N VAL A 395 -8.49 23.12 -1.02
CA VAL A 395 -8.42 23.44 0.41
C VAL A 395 -6.97 23.68 0.87
N GLY A 396 -5.99 23.13 0.13
CA GLY A 396 -4.58 23.31 0.46
C GLY A 396 -3.62 22.85 -0.65
N HIS A 397 -2.36 23.26 -0.48
CA HIS A 397 -1.21 22.87 -1.30
C HIS A 397 -0.18 22.19 -0.40
N ASP A 398 0.01 20.89 -0.59
CA ASP A 398 0.99 20.11 0.16
C ASP A 398 2.31 20.08 -0.62
N GLN A 399 3.39 20.61 -0.03
CA GLN A 399 4.72 20.52 -0.62
C GLN A 399 5.35 19.18 -0.27
N GLU A 400 4.96 18.13 -0.99
CA GLU A 400 5.68 16.86 -0.92
C GLU A 400 6.89 16.92 -1.86
N LEU A 401 8.09 16.95 -1.29
CA LEU A 401 9.36 16.96 -2.04
C LEU A 401 9.58 15.59 -2.68
N SER A 402 9.25 15.46 -3.96
CA SER A 402 9.56 14.26 -4.74
C SER A 402 10.95 14.38 -5.39
N MET A 403 11.64 13.26 -5.58
CA MET A 403 12.93 13.24 -6.30
C MET A 403 12.84 13.81 -7.74
N PRO A 404 11.79 13.53 -8.54
CA PRO A 404 11.62 14.18 -9.84
C PRO A 404 11.47 15.71 -9.75
N LEU A 405 10.75 16.20 -8.74
CA LEU A 405 10.62 17.64 -8.49
C LEU A 405 11.96 18.26 -8.11
N LEU A 406 12.71 17.62 -7.19
CA LEU A 406 14.05 18.05 -6.80
C LEU A 406 14.99 18.10 -8.00
N HIS A 407 14.94 17.09 -8.88
CA HIS A 407 15.75 17.08 -10.10
C HIS A 407 15.36 18.22 -11.05
N ARG A 408 14.06 18.50 -11.21
CA ARG A 408 13.59 19.63 -12.03
C ARG A 408 14.03 20.96 -11.44
N MET A 409 13.83 21.18 -10.15
CA MET A 409 14.28 22.38 -9.44
C MET A 409 15.79 22.57 -9.56
N ASN A 410 16.56 21.48 -9.47
CA ASN A 410 18.00 21.53 -9.69
C ASN A 410 18.35 21.95 -11.12
N ASN A 411 17.67 21.40 -12.13
CA ASN A 411 17.90 21.76 -13.54
C ASN A 411 17.51 23.22 -13.83
N ASP A 412 16.40 23.70 -13.28
CA ASP A 412 15.97 25.08 -13.45
C ASP A 412 16.92 26.06 -12.72
N ASN A 413 17.40 25.70 -11.52
CA ASN A 413 18.44 26.44 -10.82
C ASN A 413 19.74 26.47 -11.64
N LEU A 414 20.16 25.36 -12.25
CA LEU A 414 21.34 25.32 -13.11
C LEU A 414 21.19 26.25 -14.33
N ARG A 415 20.02 26.28 -14.96
CA ARG A 415 19.72 27.21 -16.06
C ARG A 415 19.73 28.66 -15.61
N PHE A 416 19.16 28.95 -14.45
CA PHE A 416 19.18 30.30 -13.87
C PHE A 416 20.62 30.74 -13.56
N ILE A 417 21.44 29.86 -12.98
CA ILE A 417 22.86 30.12 -12.71
C ILE A 417 23.62 30.37 -14.01
N GLN A 418 23.34 29.59 -15.07
CA GLN A 418 23.93 29.81 -16.39
C GLN A 418 23.51 31.15 -16.98
N GLY A 419 22.22 31.48 -16.97
CA GLY A 419 21.73 32.78 -17.45
C GLY A 419 22.34 33.96 -16.70
N PHE A 420 22.45 33.85 -15.37
CA PHE A 420 23.12 34.87 -14.56
C PHE A 420 24.62 34.99 -14.90
N LYS A 421 25.30 33.87 -15.13
CA LYS A 421 26.71 33.87 -15.56
C LYS A 421 26.87 34.55 -16.92
N ASP A 422 26.01 34.22 -17.88
CA ASP A 422 26.03 34.81 -19.22
C ASP A 422 25.74 36.32 -19.16
N GLU A 423 24.83 36.76 -18.28
CA GLU A 423 24.54 38.18 -18.05
C GLU A 423 25.72 38.92 -17.41
N VAL A 424 26.40 38.30 -16.43
CA VAL A 424 27.62 38.84 -15.82
C VAL A 424 28.79 38.91 -16.82
N ASP A 425 28.95 37.89 -17.66
CA ASP A 425 29.97 37.87 -18.71
C ASP A 425 29.67 38.93 -19.79
N ALA A 426 28.39 39.14 -20.12
CA ALA A 426 27.94 40.17 -21.07
C ALA A 426 28.01 41.61 -20.52
N ALA A 427 27.80 41.81 -19.21
CA ALA A 427 27.90 43.11 -18.54
C ALA A 427 29.35 43.67 -18.45
N GLY A 428 30.31 42.93 -19.01
CA GLY A 428 31.70 43.34 -19.10
C GLY A 428 32.51 42.76 -17.95
N SER A 429 33.55 42.00 -18.31
CA SER A 429 34.32 41.22 -17.35
C SER A 429 34.71 42.05 -16.11
N PRO A 430 34.64 41.48 -14.89
CA PRO A 430 35.08 42.16 -13.68
C PRO A 430 36.54 42.63 -13.77
N LYS A 431 37.35 42.07 -14.67
CA LYS A 431 38.72 42.55 -14.95
C LYS A 431 38.76 43.99 -15.45
N LEU A 432 37.79 44.45 -16.24
CA LEU A 432 37.75 45.84 -16.74
C LEU A 432 37.44 46.83 -15.61
N TRP A 433 36.51 46.49 -14.73
CA TRP A 433 36.16 47.30 -13.57
C TRP A 433 37.29 47.33 -12.52
N PHE A 434 37.96 46.21 -12.29
CA PHE A 434 39.15 46.18 -11.43
C PHE A 434 40.30 47.02 -11.99
N VAL A 435 40.57 46.97 -13.30
CA VAL A 435 41.59 47.80 -13.94
C VAL A 435 41.23 49.28 -13.87
N ALA A 436 39.98 49.64 -14.16
CA ALA A 436 39.51 51.03 -14.04
C ALA A 436 39.61 51.55 -12.60
N GLY A 437 39.25 50.73 -11.61
CA GLY A 437 39.34 51.08 -10.19
C GLY A 437 40.79 51.26 -9.69
N VAL A 438 41.72 50.45 -10.19
CA VAL A 438 43.15 50.60 -9.87
C VAL A 438 43.72 51.86 -10.50
N VAL A 439 43.40 52.16 -11.77
CA VAL A 439 43.87 53.38 -12.46
C VAL A 439 43.34 54.65 -11.78
N LEU A 440 42.07 54.67 -11.36
CA LEU A 440 41.48 55.80 -10.62
C LEU A 440 42.17 56.02 -9.27
N ASN A 441 42.43 54.96 -8.51
CA ASN A 441 43.09 55.08 -7.21
C ASN A 441 44.55 55.56 -7.34
N VAL A 442 45.31 55.04 -8.29
CA VAL A 442 46.69 55.49 -8.54
C VAL A 442 46.71 56.96 -9.00
N GLY A 443 45.76 57.36 -9.84
CA GLY A 443 45.61 58.76 -10.28
C GLY A 443 45.28 59.72 -9.13
N LEU A 444 44.36 59.33 -8.23
CA LEU A 444 44.00 60.14 -7.06
C LEU A 444 45.16 60.27 -6.07
N ILE A 445 45.89 59.19 -5.81
CA ILE A 445 47.07 59.22 -4.93
C ILE A 445 48.17 60.10 -5.54
N GLY A 446 48.44 59.98 -6.84
CA GLY A 446 49.40 60.83 -7.55
C GLY A 446 49.04 62.31 -7.53
N SER A 447 47.76 62.64 -7.74
CA SER A 447 47.22 64.00 -7.64
C SER A 447 47.41 64.60 -6.24
N LEU A 448 47.12 63.80 -5.20
CA LEU A 448 47.27 64.23 -3.80
C LEU A 448 48.74 64.52 -3.45
N ILE A 449 49.67 63.66 -3.89
CA ILE A 449 51.11 63.84 -3.69
C ILE A 449 51.60 65.09 -4.42
N LEU A 450 51.18 65.31 -5.66
CA LEU A 450 51.54 66.49 -6.43
C LEU A 450 51.01 67.77 -5.76
N PHE A 451 49.76 67.74 -5.27
CA PHE A 451 49.16 68.85 -4.55
C PHE A 451 49.93 69.19 -3.25
N LEU A 452 50.32 68.17 -2.47
CA LEU A 452 51.14 68.35 -1.27
C LEU A 452 52.53 68.91 -1.59
N ALA A 453 53.17 68.44 -2.68
CA ALA A 453 54.46 68.96 -3.13
C ALA A 453 54.38 70.43 -3.57
N LEU A 454 53.34 70.81 -4.31
CA LEU A 454 53.09 72.20 -4.72
C LEU A 454 52.78 73.09 -3.51
N ARG A 455 52.02 72.60 -2.54
CA ARG A 455 51.74 73.33 -1.29
C ARG A 455 53.02 73.58 -0.48
N LYS A 456 53.91 72.59 -0.39
CA LYS A 456 55.21 72.73 0.29
C LYS A 456 56.11 73.76 -0.39
N ARG A 457 56.10 73.83 -1.73
CA ARG A 457 56.85 74.87 -2.47
C ARG A 457 56.31 76.28 -2.21
N ARG A 458 54.98 76.46 -2.11
CA ARG A 458 54.39 77.76 -1.76
C ARG A 458 54.74 78.20 -0.33
N ALA A 459 54.64 77.28 0.64
CA ALA A 459 55.03 77.55 2.02
C ALA A 459 56.52 77.92 2.16
N SER A 460 57.39 77.26 1.39
CA SER A 460 58.82 77.59 1.38
C SER A 460 59.11 78.97 0.78
N ALA A 461 58.33 79.43 -0.20
CA ALA A 461 58.48 80.77 -0.79
C ALA A 461 58.03 81.88 0.18
N GLU A 462 56.96 81.64 0.95
CA GLU A 462 56.51 82.57 2.00
C GLU A 462 57.53 82.66 3.15
N ILE A 463 58.14 81.55 3.55
CA ILE A 463 59.20 81.55 4.57
C ILE A 463 60.44 82.33 4.08
N GLN A 464 60.83 82.16 2.81
CA GLN A 464 61.96 82.90 2.24
C GLN A 464 61.69 84.42 2.22
N GLN A 465 60.48 84.84 1.82
CA GLN A 465 60.08 86.25 1.88
C GLN A 465 60.07 86.83 3.30
N THR A 466 59.78 86.00 4.31
CA THR A 466 59.78 86.43 5.72
C THR A 466 61.22 86.58 6.25
N ILE A 467 62.13 85.69 5.84
CA ILE A 467 63.57 85.78 6.17
C ILE A 467 64.20 87.00 5.50
N ASP A 468 63.87 87.28 4.23
CA ASP A 468 64.39 88.45 3.51
C ASP A 468 63.86 89.77 4.12
N LYS A 469 62.66 89.77 4.71
CA LYS A 469 62.11 90.93 5.44
C LYS A 469 62.77 91.16 6.80
N LEU A 470 63.25 90.11 7.47
CA LEU A 470 63.88 90.21 8.79
C LEU A 470 65.36 90.62 8.72
N ASN A 471 66.01 90.48 7.56
CA ASN A 471 67.40 90.89 7.35
C ASN A 471 67.59 92.39 7.01
N ILE A 472 66.53 93.21 7.00
CA ILE A 472 66.59 94.63 6.58
C ILE A 472 66.38 95.63 7.74
N THR A 473 66.20 95.17 8.97
CA THR A 473 66.05 96.08 10.12
C THR A 473 66.94 95.67 11.28
N GLU A 474 68.25 95.84 11.10
CA GLU A 474 69.22 95.94 12.19
C GLU A 474 70.03 97.22 11.99
N ASP A 475 69.41 98.37 12.31
CA ASP A 475 70.11 99.59 12.67
C ASP A 475 69.28 100.38 13.71
N GLY A 476 69.76 100.29 14.95
CA GLY A 476 69.73 101.28 16.03
C GLY A 476 68.46 102.09 16.35
N HIS A 477 67.99 101.98 17.60
CA HIS A 477 68.33 103.00 18.60
C HIS A 477 67.90 102.66 20.05
N ASN A 478 68.89 102.73 20.93
CA ASN A 478 68.91 103.33 22.27
C ASN A 478 67.58 103.70 22.95
N LEU A 479 67.41 103.23 24.19
CA LEU A 479 66.96 104.06 25.32
C LEU A 479 67.65 103.62 26.64
N ARG A 480 68.37 104.56 27.27
CA ARG A 480 68.75 104.59 28.71
C ARG A 480 67.48 104.41 29.56
N GLY A 481 67.44 103.86 30.77
CA GLY A 481 68.39 103.77 31.89
C GLY A 481 67.65 104.18 33.18
N GLY A 482 67.84 103.44 34.29
CA GLY A 482 67.21 103.67 35.60
C GLY A 482 67.20 102.37 36.46
N VAL A 483 68.27 101.97 37.16
CA VAL A 483 68.70 102.32 38.55
C VAL A 483 67.59 101.99 39.58
N VAL A 484 67.76 101.22 40.67
CA VAL A 484 68.64 101.41 41.86
C VAL A 484 68.75 100.11 42.73
N ASN A 485 69.97 99.83 43.21
CA ASN A 485 70.50 99.12 44.43
C ASN A 485 69.69 97.95 45.06
N ASN A 486 70.28 96.80 45.40
CA ASN A 486 71.54 96.53 46.13
C ASN A 486 72.28 95.30 45.60
#